data_AF-A0A9W8ETK5-F1
#
_entry.id   AF-A0A9W8ETK5-F1
#
_cell.length_a   1.000
_cell.length_b   1.000
_cell.length_c   1.000
_cell.angle_alpha   90.00
_cell.angle_beta   90.00
_cell.angle_gamma   90.00
#
_symmetry.space_group_name_H-M   'P 1'
#
loop_
_entity.id
_entity.type
_entity.pdbx_description
1 polymer ?
#
loop_
_entity_poly.entity_id
_entity_poly.type
_entity_poly.pdbx_seq_one_letter_code
_entity_poly.pdbx_strand_id
1 'polypeptide(L)'
;MRAKIKHALITGFEPYGTPMRSDNRSWEAVKQLDKQIIETDCATVVCHCHQLPVSYDDVTVLVPRLHLSGEFSIVVHCGSGASGIVRLEKCAHRTDYVRTGNKGPTDLPPNGCVPGYDTADELTTAIDVDSLRNRLEEQGWNELYTSVDAGHYVCDFTFYTSLAEGETTYPARKLPAPQTLFVHVHPKADDVYSDTQLAELLRDIVRDLAQEGI
;
A
#
# COMPACT_ATOMS: atom_id res chain seq x y z
N MET A 1 -11.57 -1.70 -29.15
CA MET A 1 -11.30 -2.79 -28.18
C MET A 1 -12.19 -2.58 -26.98
N ARG A 2 -12.66 -3.64 -26.32
CA ARG A 2 -13.44 -3.52 -25.08
C ARG A 2 -12.45 -3.19 -23.96
N ALA A 3 -12.74 -2.16 -23.15
CA ALA A 3 -11.92 -1.84 -21.98
C ALA A 3 -11.77 -3.09 -21.10
N LYS A 4 -10.54 -3.39 -20.65
CA LYS A 4 -10.27 -4.51 -19.75
C LYS A 4 -10.80 -4.18 -18.36
N ILE A 5 -11.39 -5.15 -17.65
CA ILE A 5 -11.74 -4.96 -16.24
C ILE A 5 -10.50 -5.30 -15.41
N LYS A 6 -10.05 -4.35 -14.59
CA LYS A 6 -8.95 -4.50 -13.63
C LYS A 6 -9.51 -4.41 -12.21
N HIS A 7 -8.87 -5.09 -11.26
CA HIS A 7 -9.25 -5.02 -9.84
C HIS A 7 -8.09 -4.43 -9.05
N ALA A 8 -8.38 -3.43 -8.22
CA ALA A 8 -7.41 -2.78 -7.33
C ALA A 8 -7.73 -3.11 -5.86
N LEU A 9 -6.79 -3.73 -5.16
CA LEU A 9 -6.82 -3.85 -3.70
C LEU A 9 -6.19 -2.59 -3.11
N ILE A 10 -6.93 -1.86 -2.27
CA ILE A 10 -6.46 -0.62 -1.66
C ILE A 10 -6.62 -0.74 -0.16
N THR A 11 -5.59 -0.45 0.63
CA THR A 11 -5.69 -0.57 2.09
C THR A 11 -5.21 0.66 2.82
N GLY A 12 -5.85 0.97 3.94
CA GLY A 12 -5.36 1.92 4.95
C GLY A 12 -5.23 1.23 6.30
N PHE A 13 -4.69 1.89 7.31
CA PHE A 13 -4.52 1.32 8.64
C PHE A 13 -5.49 1.89 9.68
N GLU A 14 -5.77 1.13 10.74
CA GLU A 14 -6.44 1.64 11.93
C GLU A 14 -5.60 2.69 12.70
N PRO A 15 -6.20 3.45 13.64
CA PRO A 15 -5.46 4.34 14.52
C PRO A 15 -4.39 3.59 15.33
N TYR A 16 -3.28 4.27 15.60
CA TYR A 16 -2.18 3.76 16.42
C TYR A 16 -1.48 4.92 17.15
N GLY A 17 -0.59 4.58 18.08
CA GLY A 17 0.25 5.52 18.82
C GLY A 17 -0.08 5.61 20.31
N THR A 18 0.70 6.39 21.05
CA THR A 18 0.53 6.61 22.50
C THR A 18 0.63 8.12 22.81
N PRO A 19 -0.47 8.78 23.21
CA PRO A 19 -1.84 8.26 23.31
C PRO A 19 -2.39 7.81 21.94
N MET A 20 -3.35 6.89 21.98
CA MET A 20 -4.03 6.40 20.78
C MET A 20 -4.73 7.56 20.06
N ARG A 21 -4.51 7.69 18.75
CA ARG A 21 -5.18 8.69 17.92
C ARG A 21 -6.64 8.31 17.70
N SER A 22 -7.50 9.29 17.43
CA SER A 22 -8.92 9.04 17.12
C SER A 22 -9.15 8.48 15.72
N ASP A 23 -8.26 8.80 14.79
CA ASP A 23 -8.32 8.40 13.39
C ASP A 23 -6.92 8.04 12.84
N ASN A 24 -6.90 7.48 11.64
CA ASN A 24 -5.69 7.30 10.84
C ASN A 24 -5.98 7.74 9.42
N ARG A 25 -5.21 8.72 8.95
CA ARG A 25 -5.45 9.39 7.68
C ARG A 25 -5.34 8.49 6.47
N SER A 26 -4.50 7.46 6.56
CA SER A 26 -4.45 6.44 5.52
C SER A 26 -5.83 5.82 5.29
N TRP A 27 -6.53 5.44 6.37
CA TRP A 27 -7.88 4.90 6.25
C TRP A 27 -8.93 5.96 5.91
N GLU A 28 -8.81 7.17 6.45
CA GLU A 28 -9.73 8.27 6.12
C GLU A 28 -9.70 8.61 4.62
N ALA A 29 -8.54 8.52 3.97
CA ALA A 29 -8.40 8.65 2.52
C ALA A 29 -8.93 7.40 1.79
N VAL A 30 -8.43 6.21 2.14
CA VAL A 30 -8.75 4.96 1.42
C VAL A 30 -10.24 4.62 1.44
N LYS A 31 -10.94 4.82 2.55
CA LYS A 31 -12.38 4.49 2.65
C LYS A 31 -13.25 5.28 1.69
N GLN A 32 -12.78 6.43 1.20
CA GLN A 32 -13.51 7.22 0.21
C GLN A 32 -13.51 6.53 -1.17
N LEU A 33 -12.55 5.65 -1.46
CA LEU A 33 -12.45 4.90 -2.72
C LEU A 33 -13.26 3.58 -2.69
N ASP A 34 -13.87 3.22 -1.55
CA ASP A 34 -14.58 1.94 -1.44
C ASP A 34 -15.69 1.83 -2.48
N LYS A 35 -15.66 0.75 -3.27
CA LYS A 35 -16.60 0.45 -4.37
C LYS A 35 -16.64 1.51 -5.47
N GLN A 36 -15.66 2.42 -5.53
CA GLN A 36 -15.52 3.29 -6.68
C GLN A 36 -15.11 2.47 -7.91
N ILE A 37 -15.57 2.95 -9.07
CA ILE A 37 -15.13 2.51 -10.38
C ILE A 37 -14.32 3.64 -10.99
N ILE A 38 -13.09 3.34 -11.40
CA ILE A 38 -12.19 4.29 -12.05
C ILE A 38 -12.11 3.91 -13.53
N GLU A 39 -12.62 4.79 -14.38
CA GLU A 39 -12.52 4.63 -15.83
C GLU A 39 -11.21 5.23 -16.35
N THR A 40 -10.61 4.53 -17.31
CA THR A 40 -9.43 4.94 -18.08
C THR A 40 -9.66 4.64 -19.55
N ASP A 41 -8.80 5.12 -20.43
CA ASP A 41 -8.92 4.88 -21.87
C ASP A 41 -8.80 3.39 -22.25
N CYS A 42 -8.14 2.57 -21.42
CA CYS A 42 -7.86 1.16 -21.73
C CYS A 42 -8.51 0.16 -20.75
N ALA A 43 -8.97 0.61 -19.59
CA ALA A 43 -9.46 -0.24 -18.52
C ALA A 43 -10.52 0.43 -17.64
N THR A 44 -11.40 -0.40 -17.09
CA THR A 44 -12.31 -0.07 -15.98
C THR A 44 -11.78 -0.74 -14.72
N VAL A 45 -11.45 0.04 -13.68
CA VAL A 45 -10.88 -0.48 -12.43
C VAL A 45 -11.94 -0.52 -11.34
N VAL A 46 -12.12 -1.69 -10.73
CA VAL A 46 -12.98 -1.88 -9.55
C VAL A 46 -12.12 -1.82 -8.29
N CYS A 47 -12.40 -0.86 -7.40
CA CYS A 47 -11.66 -0.67 -6.15
C CYS A 47 -12.24 -1.51 -5.00
N HIS A 48 -11.36 -2.21 -4.28
CA HIS A 48 -11.66 -3.04 -3.10
C HIS A 48 -10.89 -2.48 -1.91
N CYS A 49 -11.57 -1.81 -0.98
CA CYS A 49 -10.92 -1.08 0.10
C CYS A 49 -11.00 -1.82 1.44
N HIS A 50 -9.88 -1.94 2.15
CA HIS A 50 -9.82 -2.62 3.45
C HIS A 50 -9.02 -1.84 4.50
N GLN A 51 -9.53 -1.79 5.73
CA GLN A 51 -8.78 -1.29 6.88
C GLN A 51 -7.96 -2.43 7.47
N LEU A 52 -6.65 -2.24 7.57
CA LEU A 52 -5.73 -3.17 8.20
C LEU A 52 -5.52 -2.80 9.67
N PRO A 53 -5.41 -3.80 10.55
CA PRO A 53 -4.97 -3.59 11.91
C PRO A 53 -3.48 -3.17 11.94
N VAL A 54 -3.08 -2.39 12.93
CA VAL A 54 -1.65 -2.10 13.17
C VAL A 54 -1.11 -3.18 14.09
N SER A 55 -1.12 -4.44 13.64
CA SER A 55 -0.68 -5.62 14.41
C SER A 55 -0.04 -6.64 13.50
N TYR A 56 1.17 -7.11 13.85
CA TYR A 56 1.91 -8.08 13.03
C TYR A 56 1.18 -9.42 12.95
N ASP A 57 0.64 -9.90 14.08
CA ASP A 57 -0.11 -11.15 14.13
C ASP A 57 -1.29 -11.15 13.15
N ASP A 58 -2.03 -10.05 13.10
CA ASP A 58 -3.21 -9.95 12.25
C ASP A 58 -2.82 -9.74 10.79
N VAL A 59 -1.85 -8.87 10.48
CA VAL A 59 -1.45 -8.63 9.07
C VAL A 59 -0.79 -9.86 8.45
N THR A 60 -0.07 -10.67 9.24
CA THR A 60 0.52 -11.95 8.81
C THR A 60 -0.54 -12.92 8.26
N VAL A 61 -1.77 -12.83 8.76
CA VAL A 61 -2.88 -13.67 8.29
C VAL A 61 -3.75 -12.94 7.27
N LEU A 62 -4.04 -11.67 7.50
CA LEU A 62 -5.01 -10.91 6.72
C LEU A 62 -4.50 -10.56 5.32
N VAL A 63 -3.25 -10.11 5.20
CA VAL A 63 -2.70 -9.64 3.91
C VAL A 63 -2.65 -10.79 2.89
N PRO A 64 -2.08 -11.98 3.19
CA PRO A 64 -2.11 -13.11 2.26
C PRO A 64 -3.55 -13.55 1.90
N ARG A 65 -4.47 -13.52 2.88
CA ARG A 65 -5.89 -13.84 2.63
C ARG A 65 -6.55 -12.85 1.68
N LEU A 66 -6.22 -11.57 1.76
CA LEU A 66 -6.71 -10.57 0.82
C LEU A 66 -6.21 -10.89 -0.59
N HIS A 67 -4.91 -11.16 -0.78
CA HIS A 67 -4.37 -11.54 -2.09
C HIS A 67 -5.04 -12.80 -2.68
N LEU A 68 -5.39 -13.78 -1.83
CA LEU A 68 -6.12 -14.98 -2.25
C LEU A 68 -7.60 -14.73 -2.59
N SER A 69 -8.20 -13.65 -2.10
CA SER A 69 -9.64 -13.38 -2.25
C SER A 69 -10.05 -12.90 -3.65
N GLY A 70 -9.09 -12.47 -4.46
CA GLY A 70 -9.35 -11.90 -5.77
C GLY A 70 -8.17 -12.02 -6.74
N GLU A 71 -8.39 -11.55 -7.97
CA GLU A 71 -7.36 -11.43 -9.01
C GLU A 71 -7.03 -9.95 -9.19
N PHE A 72 -6.29 -9.40 -8.23
CA PHE A 72 -5.91 -7.98 -8.28
C PHE A 72 -4.76 -7.78 -9.25
N SER A 73 -4.90 -6.81 -10.15
CA SER A 73 -3.80 -6.35 -11.02
C SER A 73 -3.02 -5.20 -10.38
N ILE A 74 -3.62 -4.51 -9.41
CA ILE A 74 -3.07 -3.34 -8.72
C ILE A 74 -3.27 -3.54 -7.22
N VAL A 75 -2.25 -3.27 -6.43
CA VAL A 75 -2.29 -3.31 -4.97
C VAL A 75 -1.65 -2.02 -4.45
N VAL A 76 -2.42 -1.20 -3.74
CA VAL A 76 -1.94 0.05 -3.15
C VAL A 76 -2.19 0.05 -1.65
N HIS A 77 -1.13 -0.03 -0.87
CA HIS A 77 -1.20 0.15 0.57
C HIS A 77 -0.92 1.62 0.91
N CYS A 78 -1.68 2.18 1.84
CA CYS A 78 -1.49 3.53 2.34
C CYS A 78 -1.28 3.46 3.86
N GLY A 79 -0.24 4.12 4.36
CA GLY A 79 0.09 4.17 5.79
C GLY A 79 0.35 5.61 6.24
N SER A 80 0.10 5.90 7.52
CA SER A 80 0.53 7.19 8.08
C SER A 80 1.97 7.09 8.56
N GLY A 81 2.84 7.98 8.09
CA GLY A 81 4.27 8.03 8.42
C GLY A 81 4.67 9.19 9.34
N ALA A 82 5.98 9.42 9.47
CA ALA A 82 6.53 10.61 10.10
C ALA A 82 6.20 11.88 9.28
N SER A 83 6.27 13.07 9.89
CA SER A 83 5.97 14.37 9.25
C SER A 83 6.81 14.67 7.99
N GLY A 84 6.26 15.46 7.06
CA GLY A 84 6.92 15.75 5.77
C GLY A 84 5.99 15.69 4.54
N ILE A 85 6.52 15.09 3.46
CA ILE A 85 6.00 15.06 2.08
C ILE A 85 5.56 13.64 1.71
N VAL A 86 4.42 13.45 1.03
CA VAL A 86 3.88 12.12 0.69
C VAL A 86 4.94 11.27 0.01
N ARG A 87 5.16 10.04 0.49
CA ARG A 87 6.21 9.16 -0.03
C ARG A 87 5.63 7.99 -0.81
N LEU A 88 6.20 7.75 -1.98
CA LEU A 88 5.97 6.55 -2.77
C LEU A 88 7.15 5.60 -2.52
N GLU A 89 6.87 4.47 -1.88
CA GLU A 89 7.90 3.52 -1.46
C GLU A 89 8.29 2.57 -2.59
N LYS A 90 9.60 2.41 -2.79
CA LYS A 90 10.18 1.52 -3.80
C LYS A 90 10.52 0.15 -3.22
N CYS A 91 10.97 0.11 -1.98
CA CYS A 91 11.54 -1.09 -1.36
C CYS A 91 10.86 -1.39 -0.02
N ALA A 92 10.77 -2.67 0.31
CA ALA A 92 10.37 -3.18 1.61
C ALA A 92 11.37 -4.19 2.14
N HIS A 93 11.51 -4.26 3.46
CA HIS A 93 12.48 -5.13 4.12
C HIS A 93 11.79 -6.32 4.76
N ARG A 94 12.52 -7.43 4.94
CA ARG A 94 12.00 -8.62 5.60
C ARG A 94 12.22 -8.59 7.11
N THR A 95 13.21 -7.83 7.57
CA THR A 95 13.81 -7.95 8.90
C THR A 95 13.78 -6.65 9.69
N ASP A 96 14.31 -6.71 10.91
CA ASP A 96 14.56 -5.55 11.80
C ASP A 96 13.29 -4.89 12.39
N TYR A 97 12.20 -5.64 12.47
CA TYR A 97 10.99 -5.20 13.16
C TYR A 97 11.15 -5.27 14.68
N VAL A 98 11.49 -4.13 15.29
CA VAL A 98 11.69 -4.00 16.75
C VAL A 98 10.57 -3.22 17.46
N ARG A 99 9.69 -2.59 16.70
CA ARG A 99 8.61 -1.72 17.21
C ARG A 99 7.30 -2.49 17.29
N THR A 100 6.64 -2.45 18.44
CA THR A 100 5.40 -3.22 18.71
C THR A 100 4.17 -2.64 18.02
N GLY A 101 3.27 -3.52 17.58
CA GLY A 101 1.92 -3.14 17.12
C GLY A 101 0.96 -2.77 18.26
N ASN A 102 -0.31 -2.60 17.91
CA ASN A 102 -1.41 -2.19 18.78
C ASN A 102 -1.78 -3.24 19.84
N LYS A 103 -1.38 -4.52 19.68
CA LYS A 103 -1.61 -5.55 20.72
C LYS A 103 -0.59 -5.50 21.86
N GLY A 104 0.28 -4.49 21.89
CA GLY A 104 1.17 -4.21 23.01
C GLY A 104 2.50 -4.95 22.92
N PRO A 105 3.20 -5.15 24.05
CA PRO A 105 4.60 -5.59 24.07
C PRO A 105 4.91 -6.93 23.39
N THR A 106 3.91 -7.79 23.20
CA THR A 106 4.04 -9.09 22.54
C THR A 106 3.77 -9.06 21.04
N ASP A 107 3.31 -7.92 20.51
CA ASP A 107 2.98 -7.73 19.10
C ASP A 107 4.24 -7.40 18.30
N LEU A 108 5.11 -8.40 18.16
CA LEU A 108 6.32 -8.37 17.36
C LEU A 108 6.37 -9.64 16.52
N PRO A 109 6.82 -9.56 15.26
CA PRO A 109 6.92 -10.76 14.45
C PRO A 109 8.04 -11.68 14.97
N PRO A 110 7.92 -13.01 14.80
CA PRO A 110 8.95 -13.95 15.22
C PRO A 110 10.32 -13.58 14.65
N ASN A 111 11.33 -13.48 15.53
CA ASN A 111 12.70 -13.04 15.19
C ASN A 111 12.77 -11.65 14.52
N GLY A 112 11.76 -10.80 14.67
CA GLY A 112 11.73 -9.50 14.00
C GLY A 112 11.64 -9.60 12.48
N CYS A 113 11.07 -10.69 11.94
CA CYS A 113 11.09 -11.00 10.51
C CYS A 113 9.70 -11.38 9.96
N VAL A 114 9.42 -11.08 8.69
CA VAL A 114 8.25 -11.62 7.99
C VAL A 114 8.37 -13.14 7.89
N PRO A 115 7.41 -13.92 8.46
CA PRO A 115 7.47 -15.38 8.42
C PRO A 115 6.89 -15.93 7.10
N GLY A 116 7.26 -17.16 6.75
CA GLY A 116 6.56 -17.93 5.71
C GLY A 116 6.97 -17.68 4.25
N TYR A 117 7.90 -16.76 3.99
CA TYR A 117 8.42 -16.51 2.64
C TYR A 117 9.87 -16.98 2.50
N ASP A 118 10.21 -17.55 1.35
CA ASP A 118 11.58 -17.90 0.96
C ASP A 118 12.02 -16.98 -0.19
N THR A 119 12.03 -15.68 0.11
CA THR A 119 12.33 -14.56 -0.80
C THR A 119 13.51 -13.75 -0.25
N ALA A 120 14.06 -12.85 -1.07
CA ALA A 120 15.16 -11.97 -0.67
C ALA A 120 14.79 -11.10 0.54
N ASP A 121 15.78 -10.71 1.35
CA ASP A 121 15.55 -9.87 2.53
C ASP A 121 15.06 -8.46 2.19
N GLU A 122 15.27 -8.00 0.96
CA GLU A 122 14.74 -6.76 0.42
C GLU A 122 13.99 -7.06 -0.88
N LEU A 123 12.78 -6.51 -1.02
CA LEU A 123 11.96 -6.62 -2.22
C LEU A 123 11.62 -5.22 -2.74
N THR A 124 11.74 -5.05 -4.06
CA THR A 124 11.46 -3.79 -4.75
C THR A 124 10.24 -3.93 -5.63
N THR A 125 9.39 -2.90 -5.67
CA THR A 125 8.27 -2.85 -6.60
C THR A 125 8.73 -2.85 -8.06
N ALA A 126 7.98 -3.53 -8.93
CA ALA A 126 8.19 -3.49 -10.38
C ALA A 126 7.74 -2.16 -11.02
N ILE A 127 7.06 -1.30 -10.26
CA ILE A 127 6.62 0.02 -10.72
C ILE A 127 7.83 0.93 -10.87
N ASP A 128 7.94 1.65 -11.99
CA ASP A 128 8.86 2.77 -12.09
C ASP A 128 8.31 3.96 -11.29
N VAL A 129 8.63 3.96 -9.98
CA VAL A 129 8.09 4.93 -9.03
C VAL A 129 8.52 6.36 -9.33
N ASP A 130 9.70 6.56 -9.93
CA ASP A 130 10.16 7.90 -10.30
C ASP A 130 9.36 8.44 -11.49
N SER A 131 9.11 7.60 -12.50
CA SER A 131 8.23 7.96 -13.62
C SER A 131 6.78 8.22 -13.17
N LEU A 132 6.24 7.38 -12.30
CA LEU A 132 4.92 7.59 -11.68
C LEU A 132 4.86 8.94 -10.95
N ARG A 133 5.86 9.24 -10.11
CA ARG A 133 5.96 10.50 -9.37
C ARG A 133 5.97 11.71 -10.31
N ASN A 134 6.75 11.66 -11.40
CA ASN A 134 6.81 12.75 -12.37
C ASN A 134 5.45 12.98 -13.07
N ARG A 135 4.74 11.91 -13.45
CA ARG A 135 3.40 12.02 -14.05
C ARG A 135 2.36 12.58 -13.08
N LEU A 136 2.47 12.25 -11.79
CA LEU A 136 1.61 12.83 -10.75
C LEU A 136 1.93 14.32 -10.52
N GLU A 137 3.20 14.71 -10.55
CA GLU A 137 3.60 16.13 -10.50
C GLU A 137 3.01 16.92 -11.68
N GLU A 138 3.04 16.37 -12.90
CA GLU A 138 2.39 16.98 -14.08
C GLU A 138 0.87 17.14 -13.91
N GLN A 139 0.23 16.32 -13.06
CA GLN A 139 -1.17 16.43 -12.68
C GLN A 139 -1.42 17.42 -11.52
N GLY A 140 -0.37 18.01 -10.95
CA GLY A 140 -0.43 19.00 -9.88
C GLY A 140 -0.06 18.49 -8.49
N TRP A 141 0.33 17.22 -8.35
CA TRP A 141 0.78 16.64 -7.09
C TRP A 141 2.26 16.94 -6.84
N ASN A 142 2.56 18.18 -6.44
CA ASN A 142 3.95 18.67 -6.31
C ASN A 142 4.66 18.31 -5.00
N GLU A 143 3.92 17.83 -3.99
CA GLU A 143 4.47 17.45 -2.68
C GLU A 143 4.57 15.92 -2.58
N LEU A 144 5.32 15.32 -3.51
CA LEU A 144 5.59 13.89 -3.59
C LEU A 144 7.10 13.60 -3.55
N TYR A 145 7.50 12.56 -2.83
CA TYR A 145 8.87 12.06 -2.76
C TYR A 145 8.91 10.56 -3.02
N THR A 146 10.02 10.04 -3.57
CA THR A 146 10.21 8.59 -3.73
C THR A 146 11.20 8.08 -2.70
N SER A 147 10.88 6.97 -2.05
CA SER A 147 11.62 6.46 -0.88
C SER A 147 12.02 5.00 -1.10
N VAL A 148 13.13 4.57 -0.50
CA VAL A 148 13.64 3.18 -0.54
C VAL A 148 13.59 2.52 0.84
N ASP A 149 12.91 3.14 1.81
CA ASP A 149 12.77 2.61 3.16
C ASP A 149 11.40 3.01 3.73
N ALA A 150 10.54 2.00 3.91
CA ALA A 150 9.20 2.16 4.47
C ALA A 150 9.16 2.13 6.02
N GLY A 151 10.31 2.15 6.70
CA GLY A 151 10.44 2.50 8.11
C GLY A 151 10.34 1.34 9.11
N HIS A 152 10.59 0.09 8.67
CA HIS A 152 10.68 -1.12 9.51
C HIS A 152 9.61 -1.22 10.61
N TYR A 153 8.35 -1.03 10.22
CA TYR A 153 7.17 -1.19 11.08
C TYR A 153 6.08 -1.97 10.34
N VAL A 154 4.85 -1.98 10.85
CA VAL A 154 3.72 -2.69 10.23
C VAL A 154 3.47 -2.25 8.77
N CYS A 155 3.78 -1.01 8.41
CA CYS A 155 3.73 -0.52 7.04
C CYS A 155 4.68 -1.30 6.10
N ASP A 156 5.97 -1.30 6.44
CA ASP A 156 7.03 -2.02 5.71
C ASP A 156 6.76 -3.54 5.70
N PHE A 157 6.34 -4.12 6.83
CA PHE A 157 5.92 -5.51 6.92
C PHE A 157 4.80 -5.86 5.95
N THR A 158 3.79 -5.00 5.87
CA THR A 158 2.65 -5.17 4.94
C THR A 158 3.13 -5.05 3.50
N PHE A 159 3.98 -4.07 3.19
CA PHE A 159 4.51 -3.88 1.84
C PHE A 159 5.34 -5.08 1.39
N TYR A 160 6.25 -5.56 2.23
CA TYR A 160 7.06 -6.74 1.98
C TYR A 160 6.18 -7.96 1.74
N THR A 161 5.21 -8.20 2.62
CA THR A 161 4.27 -9.33 2.51
C THR A 161 3.57 -9.31 1.14
N SER A 162 3.07 -8.15 0.71
CA SER A 162 2.37 -8.03 -0.58
C SER A 162 3.28 -8.16 -1.80
N LEU A 163 4.53 -7.72 -1.71
CA LEU A 163 5.54 -7.98 -2.76
C LEU A 163 5.84 -9.48 -2.84
N ALA A 164 6.08 -10.13 -1.71
CA ALA A 164 6.34 -11.57 -1.63
C ALA A 164 5.15 -12.41 -2.12
N GLU A 165 3.91 -12.01 -1.82
CA GLU A 165 2.70 -12.62 -2.39
C GLU A 165 2.69 -12.51 -3.94
N GLY A 166 3.14 -11.38 -4.49
CA GLY A 166 3.30 -11.18 -5.93
C GLY A 166 4.32 -12.14 -6.56
N GLU A 167 5.41 -12.46 -5.87
CA GLU A 167 6.44 -13.40 -6.34
C GLU A 167 6.09 -14.88 -6.12
N THR A 168 5.18 -15.18 -5.18
CA THR A 168 4.90 -16.56 -4.75
C THR A 168 3.47 -16.99 -5.10
N THR A 169 2.48 -16.40 -4.46
CA THR A 169 1.06 -16.77 -4.57
C THR A 169 0.50 -16.55 -5.97
N TYR A 170 0.84 -15.45 -6.63
CA TYR A 170 0.31 -15.15 -7.97
C TYR A 170 0.81 -16.15 -9.03
N PRO A 171 2.13 -16.41 -9.15
CA PRO A 171 2.63 -17.47 -10.02
C PRO A 171 2.05 -18.85 -9.69
N ALA A 172 1.91 -19.21 -8.41
CA ALA A 172 1.29 -20.48 -8.01
C ALA A 172 -0.17 -20.61 -8.50
N ARG A 173 -0.89 -19.48 -8.60
CA ARG A 173 -2.24 -19.38 -9.16
C ARG A 173 -2.29 -19.19 -10.68
N LYS A 174 -1.14 -19.14 -11.35
CA LYS A 174 -1.00 -18.82 -12.80
C LYS A 174 -1.54 -17.44 -13.16
N LEU A 175 -1.37 -16.48 -12.26
CA LEU A 175 -1.74 -15.08 -12.45
C LEU A 175 -0.48 -14.22 -12.60
N PRO A 176 -0.53 -13.12 -13.37
CA PRO A 176 0.55 -12.13 -13.37
C PRO A 176 0.66 -11.48 -11.98
N ALA A 177 1.88 -11.17 -11.54
CA ALA A 177 2.09 -10.41 -10.32
C ALA A 177 1.39 -9.04 -10.41
N PRO A 178 0.76 -8.55 -9.33
CA PRO A 178 0.16 -7.22 -9.33
C PRO A 178 1.23 -6.13 -9.33
N GLN A 179 0.89 -4.95 -9.83
CA GLN A 179 1.64 -3.74 -9.52
C GLN A 179 1.36 -3.36 -8.06
N THR A 180 2.36 -3.52 -7.19
CA THR A 180 2.24 -3.27 -5.75
C THR A 180 2.98 -2.00 -5.35
N LEU A 181 2.32 -1.06 -4.70
CA LEU A 181 2.91 0.18 -4.19
C LEU A 181 2.52 0.40 -2.73
N PHE A 182 3.43 0.99 -1.95
CA PHE A 182 3.10 1.57 -0.66
C PHE A 182 3.21 3.10 -0.70
N VAL A 183 2.24 3.79 -0.12
CA VAL A 183 2.16 5.24 -0.06
C VAL A 183 2.12 5.69 1.40
N HIS A 184 3.12 6.45 1.85
CA HIS A 184 3.09 7.08 3.16
C HIS A 184 2.50 8.49 3.10
N VAL A 185 1.45 8.72 3.87
CA VAL A 185 0.81 10.03 4.08
C VAL A 185 1.12 10.59 5.46
N HIS A 186 0.97 11.90 5.63
CA HIS A 186 1.40 12.58 6.87
C HIS A 186 0.29 12.62 7.91
N PRO A 187 0.61 12.90 9.19
CA PRO A 187 -0.37 13.33 10.16
C PRO A 187 -1.06 14.64 9.75
N LYS A 188 -2.32 14.84 10.16
CA LYS A 188 -3.17 15.94 9.66
C LYS A 188 -2.62 17.35 9.90
N ALA A 189 -1.94 17.53 11.04
CA ALA A 189 -1.45 18.83 11.47
C ALA A 189 -0.34 19.37 10.55
N ASP A 190 0.35 18.49 9.84
CA ASP A 190 1.60 18.79 9.14
C ASP A 190 1.51 18.49 7.63
N ASP A 191 0.31 18.17 7.10
CA ASP A 191 0.13 17.80 5.69
C ASP A 191 -0.47 18.95 4.87
N VAL A 192 0.06 19.11 3.67
CA VAL A 192 -0.44 20.04 2.66
C VAL A 192 -1.75 19.57 2.02
N TYR A 193 -2.02 18.26 2.06
CA TYR A 193 -3.19 17.64 1.48
C TYR A 193 -4.22 17.32 2.54
N SER A 194 -5.49 17.66 2.27
CA SER A 194 -6.64 17.17 3.03
C SER A 194 -6.89 15.67 2.79
N ASP A 195 -7.71 15.04 3.63
CA ASP A 195 -8.06 13.62 3.47
C ASP A 195 -8.78 13.33 2.14
N THR A 196 -9.52 14.30 1.61
CA THR A 196 -10.14 14.23 0.27
C THR A 196 -9.09 14.32 -0.84
N GLN A 197 -8.12 15.24 -0.73
CA GLN A 197 -7.03 15.32 -1.69
C GLN A 197 -6.15 14.08 -1.67
N LEU A 198 -5.89 13.48 -0.50
CA LEU A 198 -5.19 12.19 -0.43
C LEU A 198 -5.98 11.07 -1.09
N ALA A 199 -7.31 11.07 -0.98
CA ALA A 199 -8.16 10.12 -1.70
C ALA A 199 -8.08 10.34 -3.22
N GLU A 200 -8.08 11.59 -3.69
CA GLU A 200 -7.88 11.93 -5.10
C GLU A 200 -6.50 11.49 -5.60
N LEU A 201 -5.44 11.72 -4.84
CA LEU A 201 -4.09 11.25 -5.15
C LEU A 201 -4.04 9.72 -5.28
N LEU A 202 -4.61 8.99 -4.32
CA LEU A 202 -4.68 7.51 -4.39
C LEU A 202 -5.48 7.03 -5.61
N ARG A 203 -6.55 7.76 -5.97
CA ARG A 203 -7.34 7.48 -7.18
C ARG A 203 -6.51 7.70 -8.44
N ASP A 204 -5.72 8.77 -8.49
CA ASP A 204 -4.85 9.10 -9.63
C ASP A 204 -3.71 8.10 -9.78
N ILE A 205 -3.11 7.65 -8.66
CA ILE A 205 -2.13 6.54 -8.65
C ILE A 205 -2.76 5.28 -9.26
N VAL A 206 -3.94 4.86 -8.78
CA VAL A 206 -4.61 3.66 -9.31
C VAL A 206 -4.97 3.83 -10.79
N ARG A 207 -5.39 5.04 -11.21
CA ARG A 207 -5.69 5.35 -12.61
C ARG A 207 -4.44 5.20 -13.49
N ASP A 208 -3.31 5.74 -13.05
CA ASP A 208 -2.04 5.70 -13.79
C ASP A 208 -1.51 4.27 -13.93
N LEU A 209 -1.48 3.51 -12.83
CA LEU A 209 -1.11 2.09 -12.84
C LEU A 209 -2.06 1.25 -13.72
N ALA A 210 -3.33 1.62 -13.84
CA ALA A 210 -4.24 0.93 -14.73
C ALA A 210 -3.93 1.15 -16.22
N GLN A 211 -3.22 2.22 -16.58
CA GLN A 211 -2.80 2.52 -17.95
C GLN A 211 -1.50 1.79 -18.33
N GLU A 212 -0.60 1.58 -17.38
CA GLU A 212 0.59 0.76 -17.58
C GLU A 212 0.22 -0.74 -17.58
N GLY A 213 0.64 -1.49 -18.61
CA GLY A 213 0.28 -2.90 -18.79
C GLY A 213 -0.31 -3.26 -20.16
N ILE A 214 0.12 -2.55 -21.21
CA ILE A 214 -0.05 -2.94 -22.62
C ILE A 214 1.29 -3.45 -23.14
#